data_AF-A0A8T0CF65-F1
#
_entry.id   AF-A0A8T0CF65-F1
#
_cell.length_a   1.000
_cell.length_b   1.000
_cell.length_c   1.000
_cell.angle_alpha   90.00
_cell.angle_beta   90.00
_cell.angle_gamma   90.00
#
_symmetry.space_group_name_H-M   'P 1'
#
loop_
_entity.id
_entity.type
_entity.pdbx_description
1 polymer ?
#
loop_
_entity_poly.entity_id
_entity_poly.type
_entity_poly.pdbx_seq_one_letter_code
_entity_poly.pdbx_strand_id
1 'polypeptide(L)'
;MAAIGRNKATQGYVFGFGCHLKPEMAAQRALTELCQLIPIRDQNGAPFDFDAITDASFLQPEANAPRASYQLTQSGDLKGDILAIVEQLNNLDMETLALDYSRSPIPLSTAKVFVPGLCHIWPQLGNPRLYETPVKLGWLDKALTEKTINQQGLYI
;
A
#
# COMPACT_ATOMS: atom_id res chain seq x y z
N MET A 1 2.20 0.57 5.65
CA MET A 1 2.61 -0.58 6.50
C MET A 1 2.15 -1.86 5.83
N ALA A 2 2.89 -2.94 6.04
CA ALA A 2 2.56 -4.27 5.58
C ALA A 2 2.65 -5.25 6.76
N ALA A 3 1.76 -6.22 6.80
CA ALA A 3 1.83 -7.38 7.67
C ALA A 3 2.11 -8.60 6.79
N ILE A 4 3.08 -9.43 7.17
CA ILE A 4 3.47 -10.63 6.42
C ILE A 4 3.28 -11.85 7.34
N GLY A 5 2.58 -12.85 6.84
CA GLY A 5 2.33 -14.12 7.48
C GLY A 5 2.80 -15.27 6.59
N ARG A 6 3.36 -16.30 7.21
CA ARG A 6 3.78 -17.53 6.54
C ARG A 6 3.23 -18.73 7.28
N ASN A 7 2.50 -19.60 6.59
CA ASN A 7 1.95 -20.80 7.18
C ASN A 7 3.08 -21.77 7.57
N LYS A 8 3.07 -22.29 8.80
CA LYS A 8 4.15 -23.14 9.31
C LYS A 8 4.22 -24.51 8.62
N ALA A 9 3.11 -25.02 8.10
CA ALA A 9 3.04 -26.34 7.45
C ALA A 9 3.20 -26.21 5.94
N THR A 10 2.39 -25.38 5.29
CA THR A 10 2.40 -25.26 3.82
C THR A 10 3.49 -24.31 3.30
N GLN A 11 4.08 -23.49 4.17
CA GLN A 11 5.01 -22.42 3.81
C GLN A 11 4.42 -21.31 2.94
N GLY A 12 3.13 -21.36 2.64
CA GLY A 12 2.42 -20.36 1.83
C GLY A 12 2.34 -19.00 2.52
N TYR A 13 2.39 -17.96 1.71
CA TYR A 13 2.36 -16.57 2.15
C TYR A 13 0.94 -16.01 2.24
N VAL A 14 0.74 -15.09 3.19
CA VAL A 14 -0.43 -14.22 3.29
C VAL A 14 0.04 -12.87 3.79
N PHE A 15 -0.55 -11.80 3.31
CA PHE A 15 -0.12 -10.46 3.70
C PHE A 15 -1.26 -9.46 3.56
N GLY A 16 -1.16 -8.38 4.31
CA GLY A 16 -2.12 -7.28 4.31
C GLY A 16 -1.41 -5.95 4.42
N PHE A 17 -2.09 -4.89 4.01
CA PHE A 17 -1.56 -3.55 3.88
C PHE A 17 -2.41 -2.54 4.66
N GLY A 18 -1.76 -1.47 5.11
CA GLY A 18 -2.43 -0.47 5.91
C GLY A 18 -1.71 0.86 5.85
N CYS A 19 -2.47 1.92 5.66
CA CYS A 19 -1.98 3.29 5.67
C CYS A 19 -2.88 4.15 6.56
N HIS A 20 -2.28 4.95 7.43
CA HIS A 20 -2.96 5.89 8.32
C HIS A 20 -1.93 6.89 8.88
N LEU A 21 -2.37 8.10 9.26
CA LEU A 21 -1.50 9.10 9.91
C LEU A 21 -1.03 8.67 11.32
N LYS A 22 -1.76 7.74 11.95
CA LYS A 22 -1.35 7.06 13.19
C LYS A 22 -0.70 5.71 12.85
N PRO A 23 0.59 5.51 13.15
CA PRO A 23 1.31 4.28 12.83
C PRO A 23 0.63 3.01 13.40
N GLU A 24 0.11 3.08 14.62
CA GLU A 24 -0.56 1.96 15.29
C GLU A 24 -1.83 1.53 14.54
N MET A 25 -2.60 2.50 14.04
CA MET A 25 -3.78 2.22 13.24
C MET A 25 -3.41 1.68 11.85
N ALA A 26 -2.32 2.17 11.25
CA ALA A 26 -1.81 1.62 9.99
C ALA A 26 -1.39 0.15 10.15
N ALA A 27 -0.71 -0.19 11.26
CA ALA A 27 -0.32 -1.56 11.59
C ALA A 27 -1.54 -2.45 11.84
N GLN A 28 -2.50 -1.97 12.64
CA GLN A 28 -3.73 -2.69 12.93
C GLN A 28 -4.51 -2.99 11.64
N ARG A 29 -4.62 -2.02 10.71
CA ARG A 29 -5.28 -2.24 9.41
C ARG A 29 -4.58 -3.31 8.58
N ALA A 30 -3.26 -3.26 8.49
CA ALA A 30 -2.47 -4.26 7.75
C ALA A 30 -2.65 -5.67 8.33
N LEU A 31 -2.60 -5.81 9.66
CA LEU A 31 -2.87 -7.08 10.34
C LEU A 31 -4.30 -7.56 10.13
N THR A 32 -5.27 -6.65 10.17
CA THR A 32 -6.68 -6.99 9.96
C THR A 32 -6.92 -7.50 8.55
N GLU A 33 -6.36 -6.85 7.54
CA GLU A 33 -6.46 -7.29 6.14
C GLU A 33 -5.79 -8.66 5.95
N LEU A 34 -4.61 -8.88 6.52
CA LEU A 34 -3.95 -10.20 6.50
C LEU A 34 -4.89 -11.28 7.07
N CYS A 35 -5.48 -11.04 8.24
CA CYS A 35 -6.40 -11.99 8.87
C CYS A 35 -7.66 -12.24 8.03
N GLN A 36 -8.17 -11.23 7.33
CA GLN A 36 -9.32 -11.37 6.42
C GLN A 36 -8.98 -12.21 5.19
N LEU A 37 -7.72 -12.18 4.73
CA LEU A 37 -7.25 -12.94 3.57
C LEU A 37 -6.93 -14.41 3.89
N ILE A 38 -6.66 -14.76 5.16
CA ILE A 38 -6.42 -16.16 5.58
C ILE A 38 -7.54 -17.10 5.13
N PRO A 39 -8.85 -16.84 5.36
CA PRO A 39 -9.90 -17.72 4.88
C PRO A 39 -10.20 -17.56 3.38
N ILE A 40 -9.77 -16.47 2.73
CA ILE A 40 -10.04 -16.20 1.30
C ILE A 40 -9.06 -16.95 0.40
N ARG A 41 -7.78 -17.07 0.81
CA ARG A 41 -6.74 -17.73 0.00
C ARG A 41 -7.07 -19.17 -0.38
N ASP A 42 -7.78 -19.89 0.49
CA ASP A 42 -8.11 -21.31 0.30
C ASP A 42 -9.51 -21.51 -0.33
N GLN A 43 -10.19 -20.44 -0.76
CA GLN A 43 -11.50 -20.54 -1.41
C GLN A 43 -11.36 -20.85 -2.91
N ASN A 44 -12.22 -21.75 -3.39
CA ASN A 44 -12.33 -22.04 -4.82
C ASN A 44 -12.70 -20.77 -5.59
N GLY A 45 -11.85 -20.37 -6.54
CA GLY A 45 -12.04 -19.16 -7.34
C GLY A 45 -11.48 -17.89 -6.71
N ALA A 46 -10.56 -18.00 -5.75
CA ALA A 46 -9.80 -16.85 -5.27
C ALA A 46 -9.19 -16.08 -6.47
N PRO A 47 -9.34 -14.74 -6.52
CA PRO A 47 -8.88 -13.94 -7.67
C PRO A 47 -7.36 -13.87 -7.77
N PHE A 48 -6.65 -14.26 -6.70
CA PHE A 48 -5.20 -14.21 -6.59
C PHE A 48 -4.66 -15.55 -6.06
N ASP A 49 -3.65 -16.09 -6.75
CA ASP A 49 -2.92 -17.27 -6.31
C ASP A 49 -1.81 -16.87 -5.31
N PHE A 50 -2.09 -17.03 -4.03
CA PHE A 50 -1.15 -16.75 -2.96
C PHE A 50 0.06 -17.68 -2.96
N ASP A 51 -0.08 -18.90 -3.48
CA ASP A 51 0.98 -19.90 -3.47
C ASP A 51 1.96 -19.70 -4.65
N ALA A 52 1.61 -18.84 -5.62
CA ALA A 52 2.54 -18.33 -6.63
C ALA A 52 3.61 -17.38 -6.07
N ILE A 53 3.40 -16.83 -4.86
CA ILE A 53 4.38 -15.96 -4.20
C ILE A 53 5.57 -16.81 -3.75
N THR A 54 6.73 -16.53 -4.36
CA THR A 54 7.99 -17.16 -3.99
C THR A 54 8.67 -16.40 -2.85
N ASP A 55 9.43 -17.16 -2.05
CA ASP A 55 10.18 -16.59 -0.95
C ASP A 55 11.26 -15.62 -1.47
N ALA A 56 11.34 -14.45 -0.87
CA ALA A 56 12.26 -13.39 -1.27
C ALA A 56 12.63 -12.54 -0.06
N SER A 57 13.83 -11.94 -0.10
CA SER A 57 14.37 -11.15 1.03
C SER A 57 13.47 -9.99 1.43
N PHE A 58 12.75 -9.36 0.48
CA PHE A 58 11.85 -8.24 0.74
C PHE A 58 10.59 -8.62 1.56
N LEU A 59 10.29 -9.92 1.73
CA LEU A 59 9.19 -10.39 2.57
C LEU A 59 9.58 -10.51 4.05
N GLN A 60 10.87 -10.38 4.37
CA GLN A 60 11.40 -10.48 5.71
C GLN A 60 11.83 -9.10 6.22
N PRO A 61 11.64 -8.80 7.52
CA PRO A 61 12.14 -7.57 8.09
C PRO A 61 13.67 -7.57 8.12
N GLU A 62 14.28 -6.45 7.78
CA GLU A 62 15.71 -6.24 7.96
C GLU A 62 16.00 -5.81 9.41
N ALA A 63 16.81 -6.60 10.14
CA ALA A 63 17.03 -6.44 11.58
C ALA A 63 17.58 -5.07 11.99
N ASN A 64 18.35 -4.43 11.10
CA ASN A 64 18.99 -3.14 11.34
C ASN A 64 18.34 -1.99 10.56
N ALA A 65 17.12 -2.20 10.02
CA ALA A 65 16.41 -1.14 9.32
C ALA A 65 16.13 0.05 10.26
N PRO A 66 16.34 1.29 9.81
CA PRO A 66 16.02 2.47 10.61
C PRO A 66 14.52 2.52 10.90
N ARG A 67 14.15 3.05 12.07
CA ARG A 67 12.75 3.30 12.38
C ARG A 67 12.17 4.30 11.36
N ALA A 68 10.98 4.00 10.85
CA ALA A 68 10.29 4.90 9.94
C ALA A 68 10.05 6.27 10.60
N SER A 69 10.32 7.33 9.83
CA SER A 69 9.97 8.71 10.17
C SER A 69 8.71 9.11 9.41
N TYR A 70 7.79 9.80 10.07
CA TYR A 70 6.51 10.21 9.51
C TYR A 70 6.43 11.74 9.51
N GLN A 71 6.20 12.34 8.35
CA GLN A 71 6.11 13.79 8.20
C GLN A 71 4.77 14.36 8.70
N LEU A 72 3.71 13.57 8.60
CA LEU A 72 2.36 13.96 9.01
C LEU A 72 1.93 13.13 10.23
N THR A 73 1.26 13.78 11.17
CA THR A 73 0.66 13.16 12.36
C THR A 73 -0.80 13.54 12.44
N GLN A 74 -1.64 12.61 12.89
CA GLN A 74 -3.06 12.89 13.10
C GLN A 74 -3.26 14.01 14.14
N SER A 75 -4.02 15.03 13.77
CA SER A 75 -4.36 16.19 14.60
C SER A 75 -5.58 15.98 15.49
N GLY A 76 -6.45 15.02 15.14
CA GLY A 76 -7.75 14.82 15.78
C GLY A 76 -8.89 15.59 15.10
N ASP A 77 -8.58 16.46 14.13
CA ASP A 77 -9.54 17.03 13.19
C ASP A 77 -9.40 16.33 11.82
N LEU A 78 -10.44 15.60 11.42
CA LEU A 78 -10.44 14.88 10.14
C LEU A 78 -10.27 15.82 8.95
N LYS A 79 -10.87 17.03 9.00
CA LYS A 79 -10.75 17.99 7.91
C LYS A 79 -9.32 18.51 7.81
N GLY A 80 -8.72 18.91 8.94
CA GLY A 80 -7.32 19.31 9.03
C GLY A 80 -6.37 18.21 8.53
N ASP A 81 -6.58 16.97 8.94
CA ASP A 81 -5.78 15.81 8.50
C ASP A 81 -5.84 15.62 6.97
N ILE A 82 -7.02 15.73 6.37
CA ILE A 82 -7.20 15.63 4.91
C ILE A 82 -6.48 16.78 4.20
N LEU A 83 -6.65 18.01 4.67
CA LEU A 83 -6.02 19.19 4.06
C LEU A 83 -4.49 19.12 4.15
N ALA A 84 -3.94 18.62 5.27
CA ALA A 84 -2.50 18.42 5.42
C ALA A 84 -1.95 17.36 4.43
N ILE A 85 -2.71 16.29 4.16
CA ILE A 85 -2.34 15.29 3.14
C ILE A 85 -2.38 15.92 1.73
N VAL A 86 -3.42 16.69 1.41
CA VAL A 86 -3.55 17.38 0.12
C VAL A 86 -2.41 18.38 -0.08
N GLU A 87 -2.08 19.17 0.94
CA GLU A 87 -0.95 20.10 0.90
C GLU A 87 0.39 19.38 0.70
N GLN A 88 0.59 18.27 1.41
CA GLN A 88 1.80 17.45 1.24
C GLN A 88 1.92 16.87 -0.17
N LEU A 89 0.81 16.39 -0.76
CA LEU A 89 0.80 15.92 -2.14
C LEU A 89 1.08 17.06 -3.13
N ASN A 90 0.48 18.23 -2.90
CA ASN A 90 0.72 19.43 -3.71
C ASN A 90 2.20 19.88 -3.67
N ASN A 91 2.85 19.83 -2.50
CA ASN A 91 4.28 20.11 -2.34
C ASN A 91 5.19 19.10 -3.06
N LEU A 92 4.64 17.96 -3.48
CA LEU A 92 5.30 16.94 -4.30
C LEU A 92 4.84 17.00 -5.78
N ASP A 93 4.23 18.12 -6.19
CA ASP A 93 3.68 18.35 -7.53
C ASP A 93 2.61 17.32 -7.93
N MET A 94 1.84 16.81 -6.96
CA MET A 94 0.76 15.85 -7.18
C MET A 94 -0.60 16.46 -6.83
N GLU A 95 -1.44 16.64 -7.85
CA GLU A 95 -2.80 17.15 -7.68
C GLU A 95 -3.71 16.09 -7.07
N THR A 96 -4.50 16.47 -6.06
CA THR A 96 -5.52 15.60 -5.48
C THR A 96 -6.90 15.95 -6.04
N LEU A 97 -7.53 14.97 -6.69
CA LEU A 97 -8.87 15.11 -7.26
C LEU A 97 -9.86 14.26 -6.46
N ALA A 98 -11.01 14.84 -6.14
CA ALA A 98 -12.08 14.17 -5.42
C ALA A 98 -13.41 14.36 -6.15
N LEU A 99 -14.08 13.25 -6.43
CA LEU A 99 -15.43 13.23 -6.97
C LEU A 99 -16.40 12.83 -5.85
N ASP A 100 -17.41 13.67 -5.61
CA ASP A 100 -18.58 13.25 -4.84
C ASP A 100 -19.31 12.15 -5.62
N TYR A 101 -19.29 10.96 -5.04
CA TYR A 101 -19.87 9.75 -5.63
C TYR A 101 -21.15 9.33 -4.92
N SER A 102 -21.72 10.23 -4.10
CA SER A 102 -22.92 9.98 -3.29
C SER A 102 -24.15 9.79 -4.17
N ARG A 103 -25.06 8.91 -3.74
CA ARG A 103 -26.34 8.65 -4.42
C ARG A 103 -27.48 9.02 -3.50
N SER A 104 -28.34 9.95 -3.92
CA SER A 104 -29.45 10.48 -3.10
C SER A 104 -30.31 9.45 -2.36
N PRO A 105 -30.64 8.26 -2.89
CA PRO A 105 -31.44 7.29 -2.13
C PRO A 105 -30.63 6.52 -1.06
N ILE A 106 -29.30 6.62 -1.05
CA ILE A 106 -28.41 5.91 -0.12
C ILE A 106 -27.90 6.92 0.92
N PRO A 107 -28.19 6.74 2.22
CA PRO A 107 -27.76 7.67 3.28
C PRO A 107 -26.29 7.46 3.67
N LEU A 108 -25.41 7.35 2.67
CA LEU A 108 -23.97 7.18 2.84
C LEU A 108 -23.25 8.16 1.90
N SER A 109 -22.40 9.01 2.49
CA SER A 109 -21.49 9.85 1.72
C SER A 109 -20.39 8.99 1.14
N THR A 110 -20.19 9.07 -0.18
CA THR A 110 -19.14 8.33 -0.89
C THR A 110 -18.32 9.29 -1.72
N ALA A 111 -17.01 9.07 -1.77
CA ALA A 111 -16.11 9.84 -2.60
C ALA A 111 -15.19 8.92 -3.38
N LYS A 112 -14.85 9.32 -4.60
CA LYS A 112 -13.75 8.71 -5.37
C LYS A 112 -12.60 9.70 -5.41
N VAL A 113 -11.51 9.36 -4.74
CA VAL A 113 -10.29 10.17 -4.69
C VAL A 113 -9.25 9.54 -5.60
N PHE A 114 -8.59 10.36 -6.40
CA PHE A 114 -7.47 9.93 -7.23
C PHE A 114 -6.42 11.03 -7.33
N VAL A 115 -5.16 10.60 -7.39
CA VAL A 115 -3.99 11.48 -7.44
C VAL A 115 -3.15 10.99 -8.61
N PRO A 116 -3.24 11.63 -9.80
CA PRO A 116 -2.43 11.24 -10.95
C PRO A 116 -0.94 11.18 -10.58
N GLY A 117 -0.31 10.07 -10.93
CA GLY A 117 1.09 9.80 -10.58
C GLY A 117 1.27 8.84 -9.40
N LEU A 118 0.32 8.69 -8.47
CA LEU A 118 0.43 7.62 -7.46
C LEU A 118 0.40 6.23 -8.10
N CYS A 119 1.07 5.28 -7.46
CA CYS A 119 1.17 3.90 -7.96
C CYS A 119 0.01 3.05 -7.43
N HIS A 120 -0.55 2.20 -8.31
CA HIS A 120 -1.42 1.11 -7.91
C HIS A 120 -0.58 -0.12 -7.55
N ILE A 121 -1.13 -1.06 -6.78
CA ILE A 121 -0.45 -2.31 -6.42
C ILE A 121 -0.38 -3.31 -7.59
N TRP A 122 -1.29 -3.17 -8.56
CA TRP A 122 -1.25 -3.92 -9.81
C TRP A 122 -0.07 -3.46 -10.69
N PRO A 123 0.53 -4.33 -11.50
CA PRO A 123 1.79 -4.07 -12.19
C PRO A 123 1.64 -3.10 -13.39
N GLN A 124 1.32 -1.84 -13.11
CA GLN A 124 1.30 -0.73 -14.07
C GLN A 124 2.72 -0.14 -14.17
N LEU A 125 3.63 -0.90 -14.80
CA LEU A 125 5.08 -0.66 -14.78
C LEU A 125 5.55 0.63 -15.49
N GLY A 126 4.66 1.35 -16.17
CA GLY A 126 4.98 2.60 -16.87
C GLY A 126 5.09 3.83 -15.95
N ASN A 127 4.73 3.74 -14.68
CA ASN A 127 4.74 4.89 -13.78
C ASN A 127 6.16 5.21 -13.28
N PRO A 128 6.74 6.40 -13.56
CA PRO A 128 8.10 6.77 -13.15
C PRO A 128 8.35 6.68 -11.65
N ARG A 129 7.31 6.90 -10.82
CA ARG A 129 7.44 6.83 -9.36
C ARG A 129 7.82 5.45 -8.85
N LEU A 130 7.56 4.38 -9.60
CA LEU A 130 8.03 3.02 -9.27
C LEU A 130 9.55 2.93 -9.24
N TYR A 131 10.24 3.74 -10.06
CA TYR A 131 11.69 3.68 -10.26
C TYR A 131 12.42 4.82 -9.57
N GLU A 132 11.87 6.04 -9.60
CA GLU A 132 12.52 7.23 -9.06
C GLU A 132 12.36 7.38 -7.54
N THR A 133 11.20 6.96 -6.99
CA THR A 133 10.91 7.17 -5.56
C THR A 133 11.90 6.42 -4.66
N PRO A 134 12.23 5.14 -4.91
CA PRO A 134 13.23 4.44 -4.11
C PRO A 134 14.60 5.12 -4.11
N VAL A 135 15.02 5.74 -5.22
CA VAL A 135 16.28 6.49 -5.30
C VAL A 135 16.19 7.80 -4.53
N LYS A 136 15.11 8.56 -4.71
CA LYS A 136 14.86 9.83 -3.98
C LYS A 136 14.81 9.62 -2.45
N LEU A 137 14.35 8.45 -2.00
CA LEU A 137 14.30 8.06 -0.59
C LEU A 137 15.60 7.43 -0.08
N GLY A 138 16.60 7.21 -0.94
CA GLY A 138 17.88 6.59 -0.58
C GLY A 138 17.78 5.08 -0.31
N TRP A 139 16.72 4.40 -0.76
CA TRP A 139 16.58 2.94 -0.65
C TRP A 139 17.42 2.20 -1.68
N LEU A 140 17.66 2.82 -2.84
CA LEU A 140 18.48 2.29 -3.92
C LEU A 140 19.43 3.37 -4.44
N ASP A 141 20.68 2.99 -4.72
CA ASP A 141 21.65 3.89 -5.35
C ASP A 141 21.28 4.23 -6.80
N LYS A 142 20.58 3.31 -7.49
CA LYS A 142 20.17 3.45 -8.88
C LYS A 142 18.78 2.87 -9.09
N ALA A 143 18.02 3.51 -9.99
CA ALA A 143 16.70 3.06 -10.37
C ALA A 143 16.77 1.66 -11.01
N LEU A 144 15.81 0.81 -10.68
CA LEU A 144 15.56 -0.43 -11.42
C LEU A 144 15.04 -0.10 -12.82
N THR A 145 15.06 -1.08 -13.70
CA THR A 145 14.42 -1.04 -15.01
C THR A 145 13.13 -1.87 -14.99
N GLU A 146 12.28 -1.73 -15.99
CA GLU A 146 11.10 -2.58 -16.17
C GLU A 146 11.45 -4.07 -16.21
N LYS A 147 12.65 -4.44 -16.64
CA LYS A 147 13.13 -5.84 -16.68
C LYS A 147 13.65 -6.35 -15.33
N THR A 148 14.03 -5.46 -14.42
CA THR A 148 14.69 -5.81 -13.16
C THR A 148 13.84 -5.52 -11.93
N ILE A 149 12.76 -4.76 -12.06
CA ILE A 149 11.73 -4.66 -11.01
C ILE A 149 11.08 -6.03 -10.79
N ASN A 150 10.51 -6.25 -9.60
CA ASN A 150 9.82 -7.50 -9.30
C ASN A 150 8.72 -7.77 -10.34
N GLN A 151 8.84 -8.88 -11.07
CA GLN A 151 7.92 -9.29 -12.12
C GLN A 151 6.68 -10.02 -11.56
N GLN A 152 6.71 -10.40 -10.27
CA GLN A 152 5.58 -11.01 -9.61
C GLN A 152 4.46 -9.98 -9.46
N GLY A 153 3.42 -10.12 -10.28
CA GLY A 153 2.21 -9.32 -10.17
C GLY A 153 1.47 -9.61 -8.87
N LEU A 154 0.83 -8.57 -8.33
CA LEU A 154 0.01 -8.67 -7.13
C LEU A 154 -1.40 -8.16 -7.40
N TYR A 155 -2.39 -9.04 -7.26
CA TYR A 155 -3.79 -8.81 -7.63
C TYR A 155 -4.75 -9.12 -6.46
N ILE A 156 -4.36 -8.76 -5.24
CA ILE A 156 -5.21 -8.85 -4.04
C ILE A 156 -6.40 -7.89 -4.15
#